data_AF-A0A9D7KWA6-F1
#
_entry.id   AF-A0A9D7KWA6-F1
#
_cell.length_a   1.000
_cell.length_b   1.000
_cell.length_c   1.000
_cell.angle_alpha   90.00
_cell.angle_beta   90.00
_cell.angle_gamma   90.00
#
_symmetry.space_group_name_H-M   'P 1'
#
loop_
_entity.id
_entity.type
_entity.pdbx_description
1 polymer ?
#
loop_
_entity_poly.entity_id
_entity_poly.type
_entity_poly.pdbx_seq_one_letter_code
_entity_poly.pdbx_strand_id
1 'polypeptide(L)'
;MSERQSQIIRDAVSNESPRLFRLIRGKVATDEDAQDILQDVFYQLSNNSAIAESIENMAAWLFRVARNRIIDTYRKRNRNI
;
A
#
# COMPACT_ATOMS: atom_id res chain seq x y z
N MET A 1 3.20 3.02 -19.44
CA MET A 1 4.08 3.35 -18.30
C MET A 1 5.50 3.51 -18.80
N SER A 2 6.22 4.51 -18.30
CA SER A 2 7.65 4.70 -18.60
C SER A 2 8.49 3.60 -17.95
N GLU A 3 9.65 3.30 -18.53
CA GLU A 3 10.63 2.37 -17.96
C GLU A 3 11.09 2.80 -16.55
N ARG A 4 11.25 4.12 -16.35
CA ARG A 4 11.59 4.71 -15.05
C ARG A 4 10.49 4.49 -14.00
N GLN A 5 9.23 4.64 -14.38
CA GLN A 5 8.07 4.40 -13.49
C GLN A 5 8.02 2.95 -13.06
N SER A 6 8.23 2.05 -14.02
CA SER A 6 8.25 0.60 -13.76
C SER A 6 9.35 0.24 -12.78
N GLN A 7 10.51 0.90 -12.88
CA GLN A 7 11.61 0.69 -11.94
C GLN A 7 11.29 1.22 -10.54
N ILE A 8 10.77 2.44 -10.41
CA ILE A 8 10.35 3.01 -9.12
C ILE A 8 9.35 2.08 -8.41
N ILE A 9 8.36 1.56 -9.14
CA ILE A 9 7.36 0.64 -8.60
C ILE A 9 8.03 -0.66 -8.13
N ARG A 10 8.90 -1.25 -8.96
CA ARG A 10 9.63 -2.48 -8.59
C ARG A 10 10.47 -2.30 -7.34
N ASP A 11 11.20 -1.19 -7.25
CA ASP A 11 12.04 -0.88 -6.10
C ASP A 11 11.19 -0.67 -4.84
N ALA A 12 10.08 0.06 -4.95
CA ALA A 12 9.15 0.26 -3.86
C ALA A 12 8.54 -1.07 -3.37
N VAL A 13 8.12 -1.94 -4.29
CA VAL A 13 7.58 -3.27 -3.96
C VAL A 13 8.65 -4.10 -3.27
N SER A 14 9.86 -4.20 -3.80
CA SER A 14 10.91 -5.03 -3.22
C SER A 14 11.35 -4.55 -1.83
N ASN A 15 11.55 -3.23 -1.67
CA ASN A 15 12.11 -2.67 -0.45
C ASN A 15 11.09 -2.54 0.69
N GLU A 16 9.83 -2.22 0.37
CA GLU A 16 8.85 -1.86 1.40
C GLU A 16 7.83 -2.97 1.71
N SER A 17 7.66 -3.97 0.84
CA SER A 17 6.68 -5.05 1.07
C SER A 17 6.78 -5.72 2.44
N PRO A 18 7.97 -6.16 2.93
CA PRO A 18 8.06 -6.84 4.22
C PRO A 18 7.66 -5.93 5.39
N ARG A 19 8.00 -4.65 5.31
CA ARG A 19 7.73 -3.65 6.37
C ARG A 19 6.25 -3.27 6.40
N LEU A 20 5.67 -3.04 5.23
CA LEU A 20 4.24 -2.75 5.07
C LEU A 20 3.40 -3.94 5.49
N PHE A 21 3.74 -5.16 5.05
CA PHE A 21 3.04 -6.38 5.44
C PHE A 21 3.04 -6.55 6.96
N ARG A 22 4.18 -6.41 7.62
CA ARG A 22 4.28 -6.52 9.09
C ARG A 22 3.42 -5.47 9.80
N LEU A 23 3.42 -4.23 9.31
CA LEU A 23 2.59 -3.15 9.85
C LEU A 23 1.09 -3.49 9.72
N ILE A 24 0.67 -3.87 8.52
CA ILE A 24 -0.73 -4.15 8.20
C ILE A 24 -1.20 -5.37 8.99
N ARG A 25 -0.40 -6.45 9.00
CA ARG A 25 -0.75 -7.70 9.66
C ARG A 25 -1.02 -7.55 11.15
N GLY A 26 -0.27 -6.68 11.83
CA GLY A 26 -0.50 -6.34 13.24
C GLY A 26 -1.78 -5.52 13.49
N LYS A 27 -2.54 -5.18 12.44
CA LYS A 27 -3.76 -4.36 12.46
C LYS A 27 -4.94 -5.04 11.76
N VAL A 28 -4.83 -6.29 11.31
CA VAL A 28 -5.94 -7.00 10.69
C VAL A 28 -6.07 -8.41 11.26
N ALA A 29 -7.19 -9.07 10.97
CA ALA A 29 -7.49 -10.37 11.58
C ALA A 29 -6.65 -11.49 10.96
N THR A 30 -6.58 -11.51 9.63
CA THR A 30 -5.95 -12.61 8.88
C THR A 30 -4.79 -12.16 8.01
N ASP A 31 -4.05 -13.12 7.48
CA ASP A 31 -2.95 -12.87 6.55
C ASP A 31 -3.51 -12.43 5.19
N GLU A 32 -4.65 -12.97 4.78
CA GLU A 32 -5.37 -12.60 3.56
C GLU A 32 -5.80 -11.13 3.59
N ASP A 33 -6.41 -10.66 4.70
CA ASP A 33 -6.74 -9.25 4.89
C ASP A 33 -5.49 -8.36 4.72
N ALA A 34 -4.33 -8.84 5.18
CA ALA A 34 -3.09 -8.09 5.12
C ALA A 34 -2.52 -8.05 3.70
N GLN A 35 -2.59 -9.17 2.97
CA GLN A 35 -2.17 -9.27 1.58
C GLN A 35 -3.06 -8.42 0.68
N ASP A 36 -4.38 -8.43 0.88
CA ASP A 36 -5.33 -7.62 0.13
C ASP A 36 -5.04 -6.12 0.27
N ILE A 37 -4.85 -5.66 1.52
CA ILE A 37 -4.50 -4.26 1.78
C ILE A 37 -3.13 -3.91 1.17
N LEU A 38 -2.14 -4.79 1.28
CA LEU A 38 -0.81 -4.57 0.70
C LEU A 38 -0.91 -4.45 -0.83
N GLN A 39 -1.72 -5.29 -1.46
CA GLN A 39 -1.97 -5.24 -2.90
C GLN A 39 -2.67 -3.93 -3.29
N ASP A 40 -3.66 -3.47 -2.53
CA ASP A 40 -4.33 -2.18 -2.73
C ASP A 40 -3.39 -0.96 -2.62
N VAL A 41 -2.38 -1.04 -1.76
CA VAL A 41 -1.35 0.00 -1.61
C VAL A 41 -0.51 0.09 -2.88
N PHE A 42 0.01 -1.03 -3.37
CA PHE A 42 0.82 -1.04 -4.59
C PHE A 42 0.00 -0.81 -5.85
N TYR A 43 -1.26 -1.25 -5.87
CA TYR A 43 -2.20 -0.92 -6.94
C TYR A 43 -2.36 0.59 -7.06
N GLN A 44 -2.58 1.30 -5.95
CA GLN A 44 -2.65 2.76 -5.96
C GLN A 44 -1.35 3.42 -6.42
N LEU A 45 -0.18 2.87 -6.05
CA LEU A 45 1.09 3.37 -6.55
C LEU A 45 1.17 3.24 -8.08
N SER A 46 0.78 2.09 -8.62
CA SER A 46 0.81 1.82 -10.06
C SER A 46 -0.20 2.68 -10.84
N ASN A 47 -1.39 2.90 -10.28
CA ASN A 47 -2.45 3.67 -10.92
C ASN A 47 -2.19 5.18 -10.89
N ASN A 48 -1.40 5.66 -9.92
CA ASN A 48 -0.93 7.04 -9.83
C ASN A 48 0.53 7.18 -10.31
N SER A 49 0.94 6.39 -11.30
CA SER A 49 2.32 6.31 -11.78
C SER A 49 2.90 7.65 -12.28
N ALA A 50 2.06 8.57 -12.77
CA ALA A 50 2.47 9.94 -13.11
C ALA A 50 2.87 10.77 -11.87
N ILE A 51 2.26 10.51 -10.72
CA ILE A 51 2.60 11.15 -9.43
C ILE A 51 3.75 10.40 -8.76
N ALA A 52 3.92 9.10 -9.02
CA ALA A 52 4.99 8.31 -8.41
C ALA A 52 6.39 8.90 -8.63
N GLU A 53 6.62 9.57 -9.77
CA GLU A 53 7.88 10.27 -10.05
C GLU A 53 8.08 11.55 -9.23
N SER A 54 7.00 12.19 -8.75
CA SER A 54 7.05 13.41 -7.93
C SER A 54 6.94 13.14 -6.43
N ILE A 55 6.83 11.88 -6.01
CA ILE A 55 6.84 11.52 -4.59
C ILE A 55 8.27 11.63 -4.06
N GLU A 56 8.54 12.70 -3.30
CA GLU A 56 9.84 12.92 -2.65
C GLU A 56 10.21 11.82 -1.65
N ASN A 57 9.22 11.27 -0.93
CA ASN A 57 9.42 10.22 0.05
C ASN A 57 8.43 9.07 -0.16
N MET A 58 8.84 8.09 -0.98
CA MET A 58 8.03 6.94 -1.36
C MET A 58 7.57 6.12 -0.15
N ALA A 59 8.47 5.86 0.80
CA ALA A 59 8.14 5.11 2.00
C ALA A 59 7.07 5.83 2.84
N ALA A 60 7.24 7.12 3.11
CA ALA A 60 6.27 7.89 3.90
C ALA A 60 4.87 7.89 3.25
N TRP A 61 4.83 8.03 1.91
CA TRP A 61 3.58 7.96 1.16
C TRP A 61 2.92 6.58 1.26
N LEU A 62 3.67 5.49 1.04
CA LEU A 62 3.14 4.12 1.13
C LEU A 62 2.59 3.80 2.52
N PHE A 63 3.31 4.18 3.57
CA PHE A 63 2.86 3.97 4.95
C PHE A 63 1.60 4.79 5.27
N ARG A 64 1.43 5.98 4.69
CA ARG A 64 0.18 6.76 4.80
C ARG A 64 -0.98 6.04 4.11
N VAL A 65 -0.77 5.56 2.89
CA VAL A 65 -1.81 4.83 2.13
C VAL A 65 -2.21 3.55 2.86
N ALA A 66 -1.25 2.78 3.38
CA ALA A 66 -1.51 1.56 4.15
C ALA A 66 -2.37 1.83 5.40
N ARG A 67 -2.04 2.89 6.17
CA ARG A 67 -2.83 3.30 7.34
C ARG A 67 -4.27 3.68 6.96
N ASN A 68 -4.45 4.42 5.87
CA ASN A 68 -5.79 4.78 5.39
C ASN A 68 -6.60 3.52 5.03
N ARG A 69 -5.99 2.56 4.33
CA ARG A 69 -6.66 1.30 3.97
C ARG A 69 -7.05 0.45 5.18
N ILE A 70 -6.19 0.36 6.19
CA ILE A 70 -6.53 -0.30 7.46
C ILE A 70 -7.78 0.33 8.09
N ILE A 71 -7.84 1.67 8.16
CA ILE A 71 -9.00 2.40 8.70
C ILE A 71 -10.25 2.12 7.86
N ASP A 72 -10.14 2.12 6.54
CA ASP A 72 -11.27 1.82 5.65
C ASP A 72 -11.79 0.40 5.84
N THR A 73 -10.92 -0.59 6.03
CA THR A 73 -11.30 -1.98 6.34
C THR A 73 -12.11 -2.05 7.64
N TYR A 74 -11.67 -1.36 8.69
CA TYR A 74 -12.44 -1.29 9.94
C TYR A 74 -13.79 -0.58 9.77
N ARG A 75 -13.84 0.52 9.01
CA ARG A 75 -15.09 1.24 8.72
C ARG A 75 -16.09 0.37 7.96
N LYS A 76 -15.63 -0.42 6.99
CA LYS A 76 -16.49 -1.35 6.23
C LYS A 76 -17.06 -2.45 7.13
N ARG A 77 -16.26 -3.02 8.04
CA ARG A 77 -16.75 -4.00 9.01
C ARG A 77 -17.82 -3.42 9.93
N ASN A 78 -17.65 -2.19 10.40
CA ASN A 78 -18.63 -1.53 11.26
C ASN A 78 -19.93 -1.13 10.56
N ARG A 79 -19.95 -1.03 9.22
CA ARG A 79 -21.19 -0.80 8.45
C ARG A 79 -22.00 -2.08 8.20
N ASN A 80 -21.42 -3.25 8.47
CA ASN A 80 -22.05 -4.55 8.28
C ASN A 80 -22.61 -5.14 9.60
N ILE A 81 -22.85 -4.29 10.61
CA ILE A 81 -23.47 -4.64 11.90
C ILE A 81 -24.78 -3.85 12.03
#